data_AF-A0A7S2ZPV8-F1
#
_entry.id   AF-A0A7S2ZPV8-F1
#
_cell.length_a   1.000
_cell.length_b   1.000
_cell.length_c   1.000
_cell.angle_alpha   90.00
_cell.angle_beta   90.00
_cell.angle_gamma   90.00
#
_symmetry.space_group_name_H-M   'P 1'
#
loop_
_entity.id
_entity.type
_entity.pdbx_description
1 polymer ?
#
loop_
_entity_poly.entity_id
_entity_poly.type
_entity_poly.pdbx_seq_one_letter_code
_entity_poly.pdbx_strand_id
1 'polypeptide(L)'
;MGFCDFTFILEACWISAFAMLGVLVRLWLGKLFELMQVTSESTALFHDLPANAMGCFLMGFLTSRDSLLKQLHPTVHIGTSTGFLGSFTTFASWNLSVADLFIMGQVASGFVALVIGTQTALVSWVMGSQLAAVVEYWFPERVPEDDEEIVPFLKSHHLAYIGLPLLGILFIGFSILVWQDDGRNRDEVWIATLLAPVGALGRWQLARLNKRGGWFFWGTYAANMLAISIDVVVESVIVAEETANLVLLAIPTGIAGCLSTVRTAILRRKPRKIFVLSEHGIFLP
;
A
#
# COMPACT_ATOMS: atom_id res chain seq x y z
N MET A 1 21.60 24.98 -3.42
CA MET A 1 20.65 23.91 -3.04
C MET A 1 20.10 24.28 -1.68
N GLY A 2 18.81 24.63 -1.64
CA GLY A 2 18.16 25.08 -0.40
C GLY A 2 17.79 23.90 0.49
N PHE A 3 17.55 24.15 1.77
CA PHE A 3 17.04 23.15 2.73
C PHE A 3 15.79 22.40 2.21
N CYS A 4 14.95 23.08 1.42
CA CYS A 4 13.75 22.51 0.77
C CYS A 4 14.07 21.40 -0.26
N ASP A 5 15.18 21.53 -1.00
CA ASP A 5 15.58 20.55 -2.02
C ASP A 5 16.05 19.24 -1.34
N PHE A 6 16.74 19.36 -0.20
CA PHE A 6 17.25 18.22 0.55
C PHE A 6 16.12 17.37 1.15
N THR A 7 15.12 18.01 1.76
CA THR A 7 13.96 17.29 2.32
C THR A 7 13.19 16.56 1.22
N PHE A 8 12.97 17.18 0.06
CA PHE A 8 12.30 16.55 -1.07
C PHE A 8 13.03 15.29 -1.55
N ILE A 9 14.35 15.37 -1.70
CA ILE A 9 15.18 14.22 -2.11
C ILE A 9 15.10 13.10 -1.07
N LEU A 10 15.18 13.46 0.22
CA LEU A 10 15.10 12.48 1.31
C LEU A 10 13.73 11.78 1.35
N GLU A 11 12.63 12.52 1.19
CA GLU A 11 11.29 11.94 1.07
C GLU A 11 11.18 10.99 -0.13
N ALA A 12 11.72 11.38 -1.28
CA ALA A 12 11.73 10.54 -2.47
C ALA A 12 12.51 9.23 -2.25
N CYS A 13 13.67 9.29 -1.57
CA CYS A 13 14.46 8.10 -1.22
C CYS A 13 13.68 7.15 -0.29
N TRP A 14 13.05 7.70 0.75
CA TRP A 14 12.25 6.90 1.68
C TRP A 14 11.02 6.29 1.00
N ILE A 15 10.30 7.06 0.18
CA ILE A 15 9.17 6.55 -0.61
C ILE A 15 9.63 5.39 -1.50
N SER A 16 10.76 5.55 -2.18
CA SER A 16 11.33 4.54 -3.08
C SER A 16 11.68 3.25 -2.34
N ALA A 17 12.45 3.33 -1.25
CA ALA A 17 12.88 2.15 -0.50
C ALA A 17 11.70 1.39 0.10
N PHE A 18 10.74 2.10 0.69
CA PHE A 18 9.53 1.47 1.23
C PHE A 18 8.60 0.95 0.13
N ALA A 19 8.55 1.57 -1.06
CA ALA A 19 7.79 1.06 -2.19
C ALA A 19 8.33 -0.29 -2.67
N MET A 20 9.65 -0.43 -2.79
CA MET A 20 10.29 -1.70 -3.13
C MET A 20 9.94 -2.79 -2.12
N LEU A 21 10.01 -2.50 -0.82
CA LEU A 21 9.55 -3.43 0.21
C LEU A 21 8.06 -3.77 0.05
N GLY A 22 7.22 -2.77 -0.22
CA GLY A 22 5.77 -2.97 -0.40
C GLY A 22 5.45 -3.95 -1.54
N VAL A 23 6.17 -3.84 -2.67
CA VAL A 23 6.04 -4.79 -3.78
C VAL A 23 6.46 -6.20 -3.37
N LEU A 24 7.60 -6.37 -2.69
CA LEU A 24 8.05 -7.69 -2.25
C LEU A 24 7.04 -8.36 -1.32
N VAL A 25 6.49 -7.61 -0.35
CA VAL A 25 5.48 -8.15 0.57
C VAL A 25 4.17 -8.48 -0.19
N ARG A 26 3.75 -7.64 -1.13
CA ARG A 26 2.58 -7.90 -1.98
C ARG A 26 2.73 -9.20 -2.77
N LEU A 27 3.86 -9.36 -3.45
CA LEU A 27 4.17 -10.52 -4.27
C LEU A 27 4.28 -11.79 -3.43
N TRP A 28 4.98 -11.73 -2.31
CA TRP A 28 5.08 -12.84 -1.38
C TRP A 28 3.71 -13.29 -0.86
N LEU A 29 2.86 -12.34 -0.46
CA LEU A 29 1.55 -12.67 0.11
C LEU A 29 0.60 -13.23 -0.96
N GLY A 30 0.63 -12.70 -2.18
CA GLY A 30 -0.13 -13.25 -3.31
C GLY A 30 0.27 -14.70 -3.58
N LYS A 31 1.57 -14.99 -3.61
CA LYS A 31 2.09 -16.34 -3.77
C LYS A 31 1.71 -17.26 -2.60
N LEU A 32 1.80 -16.79 -1.36
CA LEU A 32 1.46 -17.58 -0.18
C LEU A 32 0.01 -18.08 -0.26
N PHE A 33 -0.92 -17.22 -0.66
CA PHE A 33 -2.34 -17.57 -0.76
C PHE A 33 -2.67 -18.40 -2.00
N GLU A 34 -1.90 -18.27 -3.07
CA GLU A 34 -1.95 -19.18 -4.21
C GLU A 34 -1.49 -20.59 -3.83
N LEU A 35 -0.37 -20.72 -3.08
CA LEU A 35 0.13 -22.01 -2.61
C LEU A 35 -0.87 -22.70 -1.66
N MET A 36 -1.61 -21.92 -0.88
CA MET A 36 -2.71 -22.41 -0.04
C MET A 36 -4.00 -22.70 -0.82
N GLN A 37 -4.00 -22.52 -2.15
CA GLN A 37 -5.15 -22.72 -3.04
C GLN A 37 -6.36 -21.83 -2.69
N VAL A 38 -6.10 -20.66 -2.11
CA VAL A 38 -7.15 -19.69 -1.72
C VAL A 38 -7.44 -18.70 -2.84
N THR A 39 -6.40 -18.24 -3.54
CA THR A 39 -6.50 -17.26 -4.62
C THR A 39 -6.07 -17.84 -5.96
N SER A 40 -6.69 -17.38 -7.05
CA SER A 40 -6.37 -17.80 -8.42
C SER A 40 -6.79 -16.73 -9.43
N GLU A 41 -6.05 -16.63 -10.54
CA GLU A 41 -6.35 -15.78 -11.70
C GLU A 41 -7.74 -16.04 -12.31
N SER A 42 -8.27 -17.25 -12.14
CA SER A 42 -9.53 -17.69 -12.74
C SER A 42 -10.75 -17.60 -11.81
N THR A 43 -10.60 -16.96 -10.64
CA THR A 43 -11.65 -16.90 -9.63
C THR A 43 -11.88 -15.48 -9.13
N ALA A 44 -13.00 -15.27 -8.44
CA ALA A 44 -13.27 -13.98 -7.82
C ALA A 44 -12.30 -13.61 -6.67
N LEU A 45 -11.52 -14.58 -6.18
CA LEU A 45 -10.46 -14.39 -5.20
C LEU A 45 -9.12 -14.20 -5.94
N PHE A 46 -8.89 -12.97 -6.40
CA PHE A 46 -7.69 -12.58 -7.16
C PHE A 46 -6.42 -12.55 -6.28
N HIS A 47 -5.25 -12.68 -6.89
CA HIS A 47 -3.96 -12.82 -6.19
C HIS A 47 -3.62 -11.64 -5.28
N ASP A 48 -3.97 -10.41 -5.66
CA ASP A 48 -3.69 -9.22 -4.84
C ASP A 48 -4.69 -9.02 -3.68
N LEU A 49 -5.75 -9.85 -3.56
CA LEU A 49 -6.79 -9.68 -2.54
C LEU A 49 -6.22 -9.73 -1.10
N PRO A 50 -5.34 -10.68 -0.72
CA PRO A 50 -4.75 -10.73 0.61
C PRO A 50 -3.86 -9.51 0.89
N ALA A 51 -3.10 -9.06 -0.11
CA ALA A 51 -2.24 -7.88 0.02
C ALA A 51 -3.07 -6.60 0.18
N ASN A 52 -4.15 -6.47 -0.58
CA ASN A 52 -5.12 -5.39 -0.42
C ASN A 52 -5.79 -5.42 0.96
N ALA A 53 -6.18 -6.61 1.47
CA ALA A 53 -6.75 -6.77 2.80
C ALA A 53 -5.76 -6.34 3.90
N MET A 54 -4.56 -6.92 3.91
CA MET A 54 -3.53 -6.64 4.91
C MET A 54 -3.03 -5.20 4.84
N GLY A 55 -2.83 -4.66 3.63
CA GLY A 55 -2.45 -3.26 3.43
C GLY A 55 -3.52 -2.30 3.92
N CYS A 56 -4.81 -2.57 3.66
CA CYS A 56 -5.92 -1.74 4.17
C CYS A 56 -6.05 -1.83 5.69
N PHE A 57 -5.86 -3.01 6.29
CA PHE A 57 -5.80 -3.17 7.74
C PHE A 57 -4.69 -2.34 8.37
N LEU A 58 -3.46 -2.43 7.85
CA LEU A 58 -2.33 -1.64 8.34
C LEU A 58 -2.55 -0.14 8.12
N MET A 59 -3.15 0.26 6.99
CA MET A 59 -3.57 1.65 6.78
C MET A 59 -4.56 2.11 7.85
N GLY A 60 -5.59 1.30 8.19
CA GLY A 60 -6.55 1.63 9.24
C GLY A 60 -5.90 1.81 10.61
N PHE A 61 -4.99 0.90 10.96
CA PHE A 61 -4.26 0.95 12.22
C PHE A 61 -3.33 2.17 12.31
N LEU A 62 -2.47 2.35 11.30
CA LEU A 62 -1.43 3.38 11.30
C LEU A 62 -1.99 4.79 11.11
N THR A 63 -3.04 4.97 10.31
CA THR A 63 -3.69 6.30 10.14
C THR A 63 -4.50 6.71 11.36
N SER A 64 -4.89 5.78 12.22
CA SER A 64 -5.55 6.08 13.50
C SER A 64 -4.55 6.54 14.57
N ARG A 65 -3.26 6.20 14.42
CA ARG A 65 -2.15 6.64 15.29
C ARG A 65 -1.13 7.52 14.56
N ASP A 66 -1.66 8.36 13.66
CA ASP A 66 -0.88 9.20 12.76
C ASP A 66 0.03 10.20 13.51
N SER A 67 -0.39 10.63 14.70
CA SER A 67 0.37 11.47 15.64
C SER A 67 1.71 10.83 16.02
N LEU A 68 1.71 9.58 16.48
CA LEU A 68 2.92 8.89 16.91
C LEU A 68 3.93 8.73 15.79
N LEU A 69 3.48 8.28 14.62
CA LEU A 69 4.39 8.05 13.49
C LEU A 69 5.00 9.35 12.98
N LYS A 70 4.24 10.45 13.00
CA LYS A 70 4.75 11.78 12.65
C LYS A 70 5.75 12.33 13.67
N GLN A 71 5.52 12.05 14.96
CA GLN A 71 6.45 12.41 16.04
C GLN A 71 7.75 11.60 15.96
N LEU A 72 7.70 10.34 15.54
CA LEU A 72 8.87 9.49 15.32
C LEU A 72 9.79 10.09 14.23
N HIS A 73 9.31 10.19 12.98
CA HIS A 73 10.05 10.89 11.91
C HIS A 73 9.16 11.17 10.69
N PRO A 74 9.00 12.44 10.26
CA PRO A 74 8.13 12.79 9.13
C PRO A 74 8.46 12.05 7.81
N THR A 75 9.74 11.84 7.50
CA THR A 75 10.11 11.13 6.25
C THR A 75 9.93 9.60 6.34
N VAL A 76 9.96 9.03 7.55
CA VAL A 76 9.63 7.61 7.73
C VAL A 76 8.12 7.43 7.65
N HIS A 77 7.35 8.38 8.19
CA HIS A 77 5.90 8.41 8.03
C HIS A 77 5.48 8.45 6.56
N ILE A 78 6.11 9.31 5.74
CA ILE A 78 5.80 9.36 4.30
C ILE A 78 6.28 8.09 3.57
N GLY A 79 7.44 7.54 3.93
CA GLY A 79 7.93 6.25 3.42
C GLY A 79 6.95 5.11 3.70
N THR A 80 6.54 4.93 4.96
CA THR A 80 5.59 3.90 5.38
C THR A 80 4.22 4.09 4.72
N SER A 81 3.65 5.30 4.78
CA SER A 81 2.28 5.54 4.33
C SER A 81 2.14 5.65 2.80
N THR A 82 3.11 6.26 2.14
CA THR A 82 3.06 6.56 0.69
C THR A 82 3.89 5.57 -0.13
N GLY A 83 5.06 5.18 0.37
CA GLY A 83 5.89 4.14 -0.25
C GLY A 83 5.31 2.75 0.00
N PHE A 84 5.39 2.26 1.23
CA PHE A 84 5.08 0.87 1.57
C PHE A 84 3.60 0.53 1.46
N LEU A 85 2.74 1.11 2.30
CA LEU A 85 1.31 0.75 2.31
C LEU A 85 0.67 0.99 0.95
N GLY A 86 1.07 2.07 0.28
CA GLY A 86 0.58 2.36 -1.05
C GLY A 86 1.02 1.32 -2.07
N SER A 87 2.26 0.82 -2.04
CA SER A 87 2.77 -0.18 -3.02
C SER A 87 2.46 -1.63 -2.62
N PHE A 88 2.10 -1.84 -1.36
CA PHE A 88 1.61 -3.10 -0.82
C PHE A 88 0.18 -3.40 -1.27
N THR A 89 -0.64 -2.36 -1.48
CA THR A 89 -1.94 -2.49 -2.14
C THR A 89 -1.86 -2.14 -3.62
N THR A 90 -2.73 -2.68 -4.45
CA THR A 90 -2.86 -2.30 -5.86
C THR A 90 -4.33 -2.28 -6.27
N PHE A 91 -4.72 -1.19 -6.95
CA PHE A 91 -6.04 -1.07 -7.57
C PHE A 91 -6.00 -1.49 -9.03
N ALA A 92 -4.88 -1.21 -9.73
CA ALA A 92 -4.72 -1.52 -11.15
C ALA A 92 -4.70 -3.03 -11.40
N SER A 93 -3.82 -3.76 -10.71
CA SER A 93 -3.72 -5.23 -10.84
C SER A 93 -5.03 -5.94 -10.46
N TRP A 94 -5.75 -5.45 -9.44
CA TRP A 94 -7.08 -5.96 -9.12
C TRP A 94 -8.08 -5.75 -10.27
N ASN A 95 -8.13 -4.55 -10.85
CA ASN A 95 -9.06 -4.29 -11.96
C ASN A 95 -8.65 -5.03 -13.24
N LEU A 96 -7.36 -5.30 -13.43
CA LEU A 96 -6.88 -6.15 -14.52
C LEU A 96 -7.40 -7.59 -14.35
N SER A 97 -7.26 -8.20 -13.16
CA SER A 97 -7.84 -9.53 -12.89
C SER A 97 -9.36 -9.56 -13.06
N VAL A 98 -10.07 -8.47 -12.71
CA VAL A 98 -11.51 -8.36 -12.98
C VAL A 98 -11.80 -8.32 -14.48
N ALA A 99 -11.00 -7.59 -15.25
CA ALA A 99 -11.12 -7.53 -16.71
C ALA A 99 -10.90 -8.90 -17.34
N ASP A 100 -9.90 -9.66 -16.87
CA ASP A 100 -9.63 -11.02 -17.34
C ASP A 100 -10.84 -11.96 -17.12
N LEU A 101 -11.48 -11.88 -15.94
CA LEU A 101 -12.71 -12.64 -15.67
C LEU A 101 -13.83 -12.29 -16.67
N PHE A 102 -13.99 -11.01 -17.01
CA PHE A 102 -14.98 -10.60 -18.01
C PHE A 102 -14.63 -11.10 -19.43
N ILE A 103 -13.34 -11.03 -19.81
CA ILE A 103 -12.85 -11.51 -21.11
C ILE A 103 -13.07 -13.03 -21.24
N MET A 104 -12.84 -13.79 -20.17
CA MET A 104 -13.08 -15.24 -20.11
C MET A 104 -14.58 -15.60 -20.06
N GLY A 105 -15.49 -14.62 -20.12
CA GLY A 105 -16.94 -14.84 -20.06
C GLY A 105 -17.46 -15.13 -18.65
N GLN A 106 -16.62 -15.06 -17.62
CA GLN A 106 -16.98 -15.29 -16.22
C GLN A 106 -17.57 -14.03 -15.57
N VAL A 107 -18.66 -13.52 -16.15
CA VAL A 107 -19.27 -12.24 -15.75
C VAL A 107 -19.66 -12.21 -14.27
N ALA A 108 -20.25 -13.30 -13.77
CA ALA A 108 -20.62 -13.40 -12.36
C ALA A 108 -19.39 -13.30 -11.43
N SER A 109 -18.31 -14.02 -11.74
CA SER A 109 -17.05 -13.96 -11.00
C SER A 109 -16.45 -12.55 -11.02
N GLY A 110 -16.48 -11.87 -12.18
CA GLY A 110 -16.01 -10.48 -12.31
C GLY A 110 -16.76 -9.51 -11.39
N PHE A 111 -18.10 -9.59 -11.34
CA PHE A 111 -18.88 -8.78 -10.40
C PHE A 111 -18.61 -9.14 -8.94
N VAL A 112 -18.49 -10.44 -8.62
CA VAL A 112 -18.15 -10.89 -7.26
C VAL A 112 -16.76 -10.38 -6.86
N ALA A 113 -15.77 -10.39 -7.76
CA ALA A 113 -14.43 -9.86 -7.52
C ALA A 113 -14.43 -8.36 -7.22
N LEU A 114 -15.29 -7.58 -7.90
CA LEU A 114 -15.49 -6.16 -7.60
C LEU A 114 -16.08 -5.94 -6.20
N VAL A 115 -17.10 -6.72 -5.83
CA VAL A 115 -17.74 -6.63 -4.50
C VAL A 115 -16.77 -7.06 -3.40
N ILE A 116 -16.16 -8.24 -3.52
CA ILE A 116 -15.24 -8.79 -2.51
C ILE A 116 -14.02 -7.88 -2.36
N GLY A 117 -13.40 -7.43 -3.44
CA GLY A 117 -12.24 -6.53 -3.35
C GLY A 117 -12.57 -5.22 -2.62
N THR A 118 -13.74 -4.64 -2.88
CA THR A 118 -14.20 -3.42 -2.18
C THR A 118 -14.53 -3.68 -0.71
N GLN A 119 -15.32 -4.72 -0.41
CA GLN A 119 -15.76 -5.02 0.95
C GLN A 119 -14.61 -5.45 1.85
N THR A 120 -13.73 -6.32 1.36
CA THR A 120 -12.55 -6.76 2.10
C THR A 120 -11.67 -5.57 2.45
N ALA A 121 -11.38 -4.69 1.50
CA ALA A 121 -10.59 -3.48 1.78
C ALA A 121 -11.22 -2.58 2.86
N LEU A 122 -12.54 -2.35 2.77
CA LEU A 122 -13.30 -1.56 3.75
C LEU A 122 -13.29 -2.18 5.14
N VAL A 123 -13.66 -3.47 5.24
CA VAL A 123 -13.72 -4.20 6.52
C VAL A 123 -12.33 -4.28 7.15
N SER A 124 -11.31 -4.63 6.38
CA SER A 124 -9.92 -4.66 6.88
C SER A 124 -9.48 -3.32 7.45
N TRP A 125 -9.76 -2.22 6.74
CA TRP A 125 -9.44 -0.88 7.25
C TRP A 125 -10.19 -0.54 8.55
N VAL A 126 -11.49 -0.87 8.64
CA VAL A 126 -12.28 -0.68 9.87
C VAL A 126 -11.67 -1.48 11.01
N MET A 127 -11.36 -2.76 10.80
CA MET A 127 -10.73 -3.62 11.82
C MET A 127 -9.40 -3.05 12.30
N GLY A 128 -8.55 -2.57 11.40
CA GLY A 128 -7.28 -1.95 11.75
C GLY A 128 -7.47 -0.70 12.62
N SER A 129 -8.45 0.14 12.26
CA SER A 129 -8.78 1.34 13.03
C SER A 129 -9.36 1.04 14.42
N GLN A 130 -10.15 -0.02 14.55
CA GLN A 130 -10.69 -0.48 15.84
C GLN A 130 -9.57 -1.01 16.73
N LEU A 131 -8.65 -1.80 16.17
CA LEU A 131 -7.49 -2.27 16.91
C LEU A 131 -6.65 -1.09 17.42
N ALA A 132 -6.46 -0.06 16.59
CA ALA A 132 -5.75 1.15 17.03
C ALA A 132 -6.44 1.83 18.21
N ALA A 133 -7.78 1.93 18.21
CA ALA A 133 -8.53 2.49 19.33
C ALA A 133 -8.41 1.64 20.61
N VAL A 134 -8.42 0.31 20.49
CA VAL A 134 -8.16 -0.59 21.63
C VAL A 134 -6.75 -0.37 22.19
N VAL A 135 -5.74 -0.31 21.32
CA VAL A 135 -4.36 -0.06 21.74
C VAL A 135 -4.22 1.33 22.37
N GLU A 136 -4.86 2.37 21.84
CA GLU A 136 -4.89 3.71 22.43
C GLU A 136 -5.48 3.70 23.85
N TYR A 137 -6.51 2.89 24.10
CA TYR A 137 -7.09 2.75 25.42
C TYR A 137 -6.14 2.11 26.44
N TRP A 138 -5.48 1.02 26.07
CA TRP A 138 -4.53 0.33 26.97
C TRP A 138 -3.20 1.06 27.10
N PHE A 139 -2.80 1.79 26.07
CA PHE A 139 -1.55 2.52 25.97
C PHE A 139 -1.82 3.95 25.48
N PRO A 140 -2.43 4.79 26.34
CA PRO A 140 -2.77 6.17 26.00
C PRO A 140 -1.50 6.93 25.62
N GLU A 141 -1.59 7.64 24.51
CA GLU A 141 -0.53 8.55 24.09
C GLU A 141 -0.44 9.69 25.11
N ARG A 142 0.69 9.79 25.80
CA ARG A 142 0.99 11.01 26.56
C ARG A 142 1.27 12.10 25.54
N VAL A 143 0.27 12.95 25.28
CA VAL A 143 0.50 14.24 24.63
C VAL A 143 1.22 15.10 25.67
N PRO A 144 2.47 15.52 25.43
CA PRO A 144 3.16 16.41 26.36
C PRO A 144 2.34 17.70 26.48
N GLU A 145 1.91 18.03 27.71
CA GLU A 145 1.02 19.17 27.98
C GLU A 145 1.72 20.53 27.94
N ASP A 146 3.05 20.55 27.92
CA ASP A 146 3.82 21.79 27.97
C ASP A 146 4.75 21.93 26.74
N ASP A 147 4.90 23.18 26.28
CA ASP A 147 5.99 23.69 25.43
C ASP A 147 7.38 23.54 26.10
N GLU A 148 7.62 22.48 26.89
CA GLU A 148 8.97 22.05 27.17
C GLU A 148 9.56 21.61 25.85
N GLU A 149 10.63 22.29 25.42
CA GLU A 149 11.51 21.85 24.35
C GLU A 149 11.78 20.35 24.54
N ILE A 150 11.00 19.50 23.87
CA ILE A 150 11.15 18.05 23.91
C ILE A 150 12.50 17.78 23.27
N VAL A 151 13.48 17.72 24.15
CA VAL A 151 14.90 17.46 24.00
C VAL A 151 15.28 17.32 22.51
N PRO A 152 15.80 18.38 21.86
CA PRO A 152 16.24 18.34 20.48
C PRO A 152 17.48 17.43 20.27
N PHE A 153 17.73 16.46 21.15
CA PHE A 153 18.89 15.59 21.21
C PHE A 153 18.54 14.08 21.08
N LEU A 154 17.29 13.63 21.36
CA LEU A 154 16.81 12.30 20.93
C LEU A 154 16.43 12.28 19.43
N LYS A 155 17.13 13.09 18.63
CA LYS A 155 16.87 13.47 17.25
C LYS A 155 17.14 12.33 16.26
N SER A 156 16.15 12.07 15.38
CA SER A 156 16.19 11.57 13.98
C SER A 156 17.22 10.50 13.54
N HIS A 157 18.48 10.62 13.92
CA HIS A 157 19.56 9.71 13.56
C HIS A 157 19.40 8.33 14.20
N HIS A 158 19.03 8.22 15.48
CA HIS A 158 18.84 6.92 16.14
C HIS A 158 17.70 6.08 15.54
N LEU A 159 16.60 6.74 15.16
CA LEU A 159 15.50 6.07 14.46
C LEU A 159 15.88 5.70 13.01
N ALA A 160 16.73 6.48 12.35
CA ALA A 160 17.33 6.06 11.08
C ALA A 160 18.30 4.86 11.28
N TYR A 161 19.11 4.86 12.35
CA TYR A 161 20.06 3.80 12.69
C TYR A 161 19.37 2.48 13.06
N ILE A 162 18.13 2.50 13.57
CA ILE A 162 17.36 1.28 13.86
C ILE A 162 16.43 0.94 12.69
N GLY A 163 15.79 1.95 12.10
CA GLY A 163 14.81 1.79 11.04
C GLY A 163 15.41 1.35 9.71
N LEU A 164 16.59 1.85 9.32
CA LEU A 164 17.26 1.42 8.07
C LEU A 164 17.73 -0.04 8.13
N PRO A 165 18.39 -0.51 9.20
CA PRO A 165 18.70 -1.94 9.33
C PRO A 165 17.46 -2.81 9.37
N LEU A 166 16.40 -2.41 10.08
CA LEU A 166 15.14 -3.15 10.09
C LEU A 166 14.52 -3.23 8.69
N LEU A 167 14.49 -2.12 7.96
CA LEU A 167 14.03 -2.08 6.56
C LEU A 167 14.87 -3.01 5.68
N GLY A 168 16.20 -2.99 5.84
CA GLY A 168 17.12 -3.89 5.14
C GLY A 168 16.89 -5.36 5.47
N ILE A 169 16.69 -5.70 6.75
CA ILE A 169 16.38 -7.06 7.21
C ILE A 169 15.05 -7.53 6.61
N LEU A 170 14.01 -6.69 6.63
CA LEU A 170 12.72 -7.01 6.02
C LEU A 170 12.87 -7.21 4.52
N PHE A 171 13.58 -6.31 3.83
CA PHE A 171 13.84 -6.42 2.40
C PHE A 171 14.55 -7.74 2.05
N ILE A 172 15.62 -8.08 2.77
CA ILE A 172 16.36 -9.34 2.59
C ILE A 172 15.46 -10.54 2.89
N GLY A 173 14.70 -10.50 3.99
CA GLY A 173 13.80 -11.57 4.39
C GLY A 173 12.76 -11.87 3.33
N PHE A 174 12.02 -10.86 2.85
CA PHE A 174 11.04 -11.05 1.79
C PHE A 174 11.68 -11.39 0.45
N SER A 175 12.88 -10.88 0.16
CA SER A 175 13.65 -11.29 -1.01
C SER A 175 13.94 -12.79 -1.00
N ILE A 176 14.38 -13.35 0.13
CA ILE A 176 14.63 -14.79 0.28
C ILE A 176 13.33 -15.58 0.10
N LEU A 177 12.23 -15.14 0.72
CA LEU A 177 10.94 -15.82 0.62
C LEU A 177 10.38 -15.84 -0.81
N VAL A 178 10.59 -14.76 -1.57
CA VAL A 178 10.21 -14.72 -2.99
C VAL A 178 11.20 -15.50 -3.85
N TRP A 179 12.48 -15.54 -3.49
CA TRP A 179 13.52 -16.27 -4.22
C TRP A 179 13.37 -17.79 -4.18
N GLN A 180 12.71 -18.34 -3.16
CA GLN A 180 12.35 -19.77 -3.06
C GLN A 180 11.23 -20.17 -4.03
N ASP A 181 10.87 -19.32 -4.99
CA ASP A 181 9.85 -19.60 -6.01
C ASP A 181 10.40 -20.11 -7.35
N ASP A 182 9.70 -21.09 -7.90
CA ASP A 182 9.88 -21.61 -9.26
C ASP A 182 8.71 -21.20 -10.19
N GLY A 183 7.68 -20.50 -9.69
CA GLY A 183 6.45 -20.19 -10.43
C GLY A 183 6.47 -18.92 -11.30
N ARG A 184 7.01 -17.79 -10.82
CA ARG A 184 7.22 -16.56 -11.62
C ARG A 184 8.66 -16.45 -12.11
N ASN A 185 8.86 -15.87 -13.30
CA ASN A 185 10.20 -15.50 -13.77
C ASN A 185 10.84 -14.59 -12.72
N ARG A 186 11.83 -15.12 -12.00
CA ARG A 186 12.52 -14.40 -10.91
C ARG A 186 12.98 -13.01 -11.36
N ASP A 187 13.41 -12.91 -12.61
CA ASP A 187 13.84 -11.67 -13.25
C ASP A 187 12.72 -10.61 -13.33
N GLU A 188 11.48 -11.03 -13.61
CA GLU A 188 10.31 -10.13 -13.66
C GLU A 188 10.06 -9.50 -12.28
N VAL A 189 10.12 -10.29 -11.20
CA VAL A 189 9.95 -9.80 -9.83
C VAL A 189 10.98 -8.73 -9.49
N TRP A 190 12.24 -8.96 -9.83
CA TRP A 190 13.31 -8.01 -9.55
C TRP A 190 13.17 -6.73 -10.36
N ILE A 191 12.86 -6.85 -11.65
CA ILE A 191 12.61 -5.69 -12.50
C ILE A 191 11.39 -4.91 -11.99
N ALA A 192 10.31 -5.59 -11.62
CA ALA A 192 9.11 -4.95 -11.07
C ALA A 192 9.43 -4.22 -9.76
N THR A 193 10.23 -4.82 -8.88
CA THR A 193 10.70 -4.21 -7.65
C THR A 193 11.56 -2.97 -7.92
N LEU A 194 12.45 -3.02 -8.92
CA LEU A 194 13.26 -1.87 -9.34
C LEU A 194 12.43 -0.75 -9.99
N LEU A 195 11.32 -1.09 -10.64
CA LEU A 195 10.39 -0.14 -11.25
C LEU A 195 9.40 0.47 -10.24
N ALA A 196 9.23 -0.15 -9.06
CA ALA A 196 8.31 0.30 -8.01
C ALA A 196 8.44 1.79 -7.62
N PRO A 197 9.66 2.35 -7.46
CA PRO A 197 9.85 3.77 -7.17
C PRO A 197 9.18 4.70 -8.18
N VAL A 198 9.18 4.35 -9.47
CA VAL A 198 8.61 5.20 -10.54
C VAL A 198 7.11 5.39 -10.31
N GLY A 199 6.38 4.29 -10.08
CA GLY A 199 4.95 4.33 -9.78
C GLY A 199 4.64 5.06 -8.48
N ALA A 200 5.36 4.73 -7.40
CA ALA A 200 5.13 5.31 -6.09
C ALA A 200 5.39 6.84 -6.05
N LEU A 201 6.47 7.30 -6.70
CA LEU A 201 6.78 8.73 -6.83
C LEU A 201 5.75 9.44 -7.71
N GLY A 202 5.34 8.84 -8.83
CA GLY A 202 4.28 9.37 -9.68
C GLY A 202 2.98 9.58 -8.90
N ARG A 203 2.57 8.58 -8.12
CA ARG A 203 1.41 8.67 -7.23
C ARG A 203 1.58 9.78 -6.19
N TRP A 204 2.77 9.88 -5.57
CA TRP A 204 3.05 10.91 -4.59
C TRP A 204 2.93 12.33 -5.17
N GLN A 205 3.39 12.55 -6.40
CA GLN A 205 3.22 13.83 -7.09
C GLN A 205 1.73 14.11 -7.37
N LEU A 206 1.01 13.13 -7.91
CA LEU A 206 -0.42 13.28 -8.22
C LEU A 206 -1.25 13.54 -6.96
N ALA A 207 -0.89 12.93 -5.82
CA ALA A 207 -1.58 13.12 -4.54
C ALA A 207 -1.61 14.59 -4.09
N ARG A 208 -0.74 15.46 -4.59
CA ARG A 208 -0.78 16.92 -4.33
C ARG A 208 -2.08 17.57 -4.83
N LEU A 209 -2.70 17.00 -5.86
CA LEU A 209 -3.99 17.46 -6.41
C LEU A 209 -5.16 17.15 -5.47
N ASN A 210 -5.03 16.22 -4.53
CA ASN A 210 -6.09 15.89 -3.57
C ASN A 210 -6.46 17.10 -2.68
N LYS A 211 -5.50 18.00 -2.41
CA LYS A 211 -5.76 19.22 -1.63
C LYS A 211 -6.74 20.18 -2.30
N ARG A 212 -6.89 20.10 -3.63
CA ARG A 212 -7.77 20.98 -4.42
C ARG A 212 -9.21 20.47 -4.49
N GLY A 213 -9.45 19.23 -4.07
CA GLY A 213 -10.64 18.48 -4.49
C GLY A 213 -11.88 18.61 -3.62
N GLY A 214 -11.86 19.36 -2.52
CA GLY A 214 -13.02 19.55 -1.63
C GLY A 214 -13.61 18.21 -1.12
N TRP A 215 -14.51 17.60 -1.90
CA TRP A 215 -15.03 16.25 -1.64
C TRP A 215 -14.29 15.09 -2.26
N PHE A 216 -13.54 15.32 -3.34
CA PHE A 216 -13.02 14.26 -4.20
C PHE A 216 -11.50 14.21 -4.16
N PHE A 217 -10.93 13.02 -4.29
CA PHE A 217 -9.48 12.82 -4.30
C PHE A 217 -8.97 12.74 -5.75
N TRP A 218 -8.95 13.89 -6.45
CA TRP A 218 -8.57 13.97 -7.87
C TRP A 218 -7.20 13.36 -8.17
N GLY A 219 -6.23 13.57 -7.29
CA GLY A 219 -4.88 13.06 -7.45
C GLY A 219 -4.82 11.55 -7.45
N THR A 220 -5.47 10.91 -6.49
CA THR A 220 -5.46 9.44 -6.43
C THR A 220 -6.37 8.82 -7.46
N TYR A 221 -7.51 9.44 -7.78
CA TYR A 221 -8.34 8.99 -8.90
C TYR A 221 -7.55 9.01 -10.21
N ALA A 222 -6.85 10.12 -10.51
CA ALA A 222 -5.99 10.22 -11.67
C ALA A 222 -4.87 9.16 -11.67
N ALA A 223 -4.24 8.92 -10.52
CA ALA A 223 -3.21 7.88 -10.39
C ALA A 223 -3.76 6.48 -10.69
N ASN A 224 -4.94 6.13 -10.16
CA ASN A 224 -5.59 4.84 -10.41
C ASN A 224 -6.00 4.68 -11.89
N MET A 225 -6.58 5.71 -12.50
CA MET A 225 -6.97 5.66 -13.92
C MET A 225 -5.75 5.57 -14.84
N LEU A 226 -4.67 6.30 -14.52
CA LEU A 226 -3.42 6.24 -15.28
C LEU A 226 -2.78 4.84 -15.18
N ALA A 227 -2.77 4.26 -13.98
CA ALA A 227 -2.24 2.91 -13.78
C ALA A 227 -3.02 1.84 -14.57
N ILE A 228 -4.36 1.87 -14.53
CA ILE A 228 -5.18 0.95 -15.34
C ILE A 228 -4.93 1.16 -16.84
N SER A 229 -4.78 2.41 -17.28
CA SER A 229 -4.49 2.71 -18.69
C SER A 229 -3.13 2.14 -19.11
N ILE A 230 -2.12 2.20 -18.23
CA ILE A 230 -0.81 1.59 -18.46
C ILE A 230 -0.94 0.07 -18.56
N ASP A 231 -1.64 -0.59 -17.63
CA ASP A 231 -1.84 -2.04 -17.66
C ASP A 231 -2.49 -2.49 -18.96
N VAL A 232 -3.60 -1.85 -19.36
CA VAL A 232 -4.32 -2.18 -20.60
C VAL A 232 -3.44 -2.01 -21.83
N VAL A 233 -2.66 -0.93 -21.91
CA VAL A 233 -1.74 -0.69 -23.05
C VAL A 233 -0.64 -1.74 -23.08
N VAL A 234 -0.03 -2.06 -21.94
CA VAL A 234 1.05 -3.04 -21.86
C VAL A 234 0.54 -4.43 -22.25
N GLU A 235 -0.58 -4.87 -21.70
CA GLU A 235 -1.19 -6.16 -22.06
C GLU A 235 -1.55 -6.22 -23.56
N SER A 236 -2.09 -5.13 -24.12
CA SER A 236 -2.40 -5.07 -25.55
C SER A 236 -1.15 -5.22 -26.42
N VAL A 237 -0.02 -4.64 -26.01
CA VAL A 237 1.26 -4.76 -26.73
C VAL A 237 1.84 -6.17 -26.61
N ILE A 238 1.80 -6.76 -25.42
CA ILE A 238 2.28 -8.14 -25.19
C ILE A 238 1.52 -9.13 -26.08
N VAL A 239 0.19 -8.97 -26.18
CA VAL A 239 -0.65 -9.81 -27.04
C VAL A 239 -0.35 -9.58 -28.53
N ALA A 240 -0.10 -8.35 -28.95
CA ALA A 240 0.11 -8.01 -30.36
C ALA A 240 1.47 -8.45 -30.91
N GLU A 241 2.53 -8.33 -30.12
CA GLU A 241 3.91 -8.58 -30.57
C GLU A 241 4.36 -10.03 -30.38
N GLU A 242 3.53 -10.89 -29.76
CA GLU A 242 3.87 -12.26 -29.32
C GLU A 242 5.22 -12.37 -28.58
N THR A 243 5.75 -11.24 -28.09
CA THR A 243 7.06 -11.13 -27.45
C THR A 243 6.90 -10.42 -26.11
N ALA A 244 7.17 -11.18 -25.05
CA ALA A 244 7.13 -10.68 -23.71
C ALA A 244 8.54 -10.24 -23.29
N ASN A 245 8.93 -9.01 -23.65
CA ASN A 245 10.13 -8.41 -23.06
C ASN A 245 9.95 -8.39 -21.53
N LEU A 246 10.93 -8.90 -20.77
CA LEU A 246 10.89 -8.96 -19.31
C LEU A 246 10.57 -7.61 -18.65
N VAL A 247 10.99 -6.50 -19.27
CA VAL A 247 10.65 -5.16 -18.80
C VAL A 247 9.17 -4.86 -18.98
N LEU A 248 8.58 -5.23 -20.13
CA LEU A 248 7.15 -5.04 -20.37
C LEU A 248 6.30 -5.85 -19.38
N LEU A 249 6.67 -7.11 -19.14
CA LEU A 249 6.00 -7.97 -18.13
C LEU A 249 6.07 -7.39 -16.72
N ALA A 250 7.15 -6.68 -16.39
CA ALA A 250 7.34 -6.11 -15.06
C ALA A 250 6.61 -4.77 -14.83
N ILE A 251 6.15 -4.08 -15.88
CA ILE A 251 5.49 -2.77 -15.76
C ILE A 251 4.17 -2.83 -14.97
N PRO A 252 3.26 -3.79 -15.20
CA PRO A 252 1.99 -3.87 -14.47
C PRO A 252 2.21 -4.06 -12.97
N THR A 253 3.13 -4.95 -12.61
CA THR A 253 3.47 -5.21 -11.21
C THR A 253 4.25 -4.05 -10.58
N GLY A 254 5.24 -3.48 -11.28
CA GLY A 254 6.16 -2.49 -10.75
C GLY A 254 5.60 -1.07 -10.79
N ILE A 255 5.38 -0.54 -12.00
CA ILE A 255 4.98 0.87 -12.18
C ILE A 255 3.49 1.04 -11.87
N ALA A 256 2.61 0.35 -12.60
CA ALA A 256 1.17 0.56 -12.48
C ALA A 256 0.64 0.12 -11.11
N GLY A 257 1.12 -1.03 -10.62
CA GLY A 257 0.84 -1.53 -9.28
C GLY A 257 1.17 -0.50 -8.19
N CYS A 258 2.36 0.12 -8.24
CA CYS A 258 2.77 1.14 -7.27
C CYS A 258 2.16 2.52 -7.50
N LEU A 259 1.75 2.83 -8.74
CA LEU A 259 1.06 4.07 -9.09
C LEU A 259 -0.38 4.08 -8.55
N SER A 260 -1.03 2.92 -8.54
CA SER A 260 -2.39 2.76 -8.05
C SER A 260 -2.45 2.43 -6.55
N THR A 261 -3.59 2.63 -5.89
CA THR A 261 -3.83 2.16 -4.52
C THR A 261 -5.31 2.09 -4.19
N VAL A 262 -5.65 1.23 -3.23
CA VAL A 262 -7.00 1.11 -2.66
C VAL A 262 -7.33 2.22 -1.66
N ARG A 263 -6.34 3.02 -1.25
CA ARG A 263 -6.41 4.05 -0.19
C ARG A 263 -7.56 5.06 -0.32
N THR A 264 -8.05 5.38 -1.52
CA THR A 264 -9.02 6.48 -1.70
C THR A 264 -10.50 6.15 -1.65
N ALA A 265 -10.91 4.88 -1.72
CA ALA A 265 -12.31 4.54 -1.50
C ALA A 265 -12.74 4.79 -0.03
N ILE A 266 -11.78 4.86 0.89
CA ILE A 266 -12.02 4.62 2.32
C ILE A 266 -11.84 5.88 3.19
N LEU A 267 -10.96 6.81 2.80
CA LEU A 267 -10.34 7.77 3.72
C LEU A 267 -11.10 9.08 4.03
N ARG A 268 -12.44 9.10 3.90
CA ARG A 268 -13.22 10.31 4.24
C ARG A 268 -13.93 10.28 5.59
N ARG A 269 -14.09 9.10 6.18
CA ARG A 269 -14.71 8.96 7.49
C ARG A 269 -13.61 8.52 8.43
N LYS A 270 -13.26 9.32 9.45
CA LYS A 270 -12.71 8.68 10.65
C LYS A 270 -13.77 7.65 11.05
N PRO A 271 -13.40 6.38 11.28
CA PRO A 271 -14.37 5.43 11.77
C PRO A 271 -14.92 6.03 13.06
N ARG A 272 -16.26 6.13 13.18
CA ARG A 272 -16.84 6.46 14.49
C ARG A 272 -16.27 5.40 15.43
N LYS A 273 -15.71 5.81 16.58
CA LYS A 273 -15.28 4.88 17.61
C LYS A 273 -16.52 4.08 17.99
N ILE A 274 -16.65 2.86 17.46
CA ILE A 274 -17.77 1.95 17.76
C ILE A 274 -17.68 1.52 19.24
N PHE A 275 -16.47 1.58 19.80
CA PHE A 275 -16.22 1.39 21.21
C PHE A 275 -15.97 2.74 21.88
N VAL A 276 -17.02 3.33 22.47
CA VAL A 276 -16.85 4.33 23.53
C VAL A 276 -16.66 3.53 24.81
N LEU A 277 -15.42 3.39 25.26
CA LEU A 277 -15.14 2.82 26.57
C LEU A 277 -15.62 3.82 27.62
N SER A 278 -16.85 3.60 28.10
CA SER A 278 -17.33 4.17 29.35
C SER A 278 -16.52 3.56 30.49
N GLU A 279 -16.15 4.38 31.49
CA GLU A 279 -15.41 3.98 32.70
C GLU A 279 -16.06 2.81 33.46
N HIS A 280 -17.26 2.35 33.08
CA HIS A 280 -18.04 1.33 33.77
C HIS A 280 -18.22 0.03 32.96
N GLY A 281 -17.45 -0.19 31.90
CA GLY A 281 -17.32 -1.51 31.28
C GLY A 281 -18.57 -2.05 30.56
N ILE A 282 -19.47 -1.17 30.09
CA ILE A 282 -20.63 -1.60 29.29
C ILE A 282 -20.41 -1.23 27.83
N PHE A 283 -20.36 -2.27 26.98
CA PHE A 283 -20.36 -2.16 25.53
C PHE A 283 -21.77 -1.82 25.05
N LEU A 284 -21.99 -0.63 24.51
CA LEU A 284 -23.16 -0.35 23.66
C LEU A 284 -22.74 0.39 22.39
N PRO A 285 -23.39 0.09 21.24
CA PRO A 285 -23.04 0.57 19.90
C PRO A 285 -23.28 2.07 19.67
#